data_AF-A0A3S4FXB5-F1
#
_entry.id   AF-A0A3S4FXB5-F1
#
_cell.length_a   1.000
_cell.length_b   1.000
_cell.length_c   1.000
_cell.angle_alpha   90.00
_cell.angle_beta   90.00
_cell.angle_gamma   90.00
#
_symmetry.space_group_name_H-M   'P 1'
#
loop_
_entity.id
_entity.type
_entity.pdbx_description
1 polymer ?
#
loop_
_entity_poly.entity_id
_entity_poly.type
_entity_poly.pdbx_seq_one_letter_code
_entity_poly.pdbx_strand_id
1 'polypeptide(L)' 'MMLEDAQPKLLITTQAQLARFHDIPGMEYLCYSQPLPVSDATPLGLSLPHHTAYIIFTSGSTAGRKG' A
#
# COMPACT_ATOMS: atom_id res chain seq x y z
N MET A 1 -5.95 -3.75 12.96
CA MET A 1 -5.82 -4.53 11.70
C MET A 1 -4.66 -3.92 10.93
N MET A 2 -3.88 -4.68 10.13
CA MET A 2 -2.64 -4.15 9.48
C MET A 2 -2.81 -2.79 8.77
N LEU A 3 -3.96 -2.53 8.16
CA LEU A 3 -4.25 -1.24 7.51
C LEU A 3 -4.53 -0.10 8.50
N GLU A 4 -5.14 -0.40 9.66
CA GLU A 4 -5.33 0.56 10.75
C GLU A 4 -4.00 0.91 11.40
N ASP A 5 -3.10 -0.08 11.55
CA ASP A 5 -1.79 0.10 12.18
C ASP A 5 -0.83 0.88 11.24
N ALA A 6 -0.79 0.52 9.96
CA ALA A 6 0.13 1.12 8.99
C ALA A 6 -0.36 2.45 8.40
N GLN A 7 -1.66 2.75 8.48
CA GLN A 7 -2.32 3.94 7.92
C GLN A 7 -1.78 4.33 6.53
N PRO A 8 -1.83 3.43 5.52
CA PRO A 8 -1.32 3.74 4.20
C PRO A 8 -2.14 4.84 3.52
N LYS A 9 -1.48 5.67 2.71
CA LYS A 9 -2.15 6.72 1.94
C LYS A 9 -2.97 6.19 0.77
N LEU A 10 -2.60 5.04 0.20
CA LEU A 10 -3.21 4.46 -0.98
C LEU A 10 -3.15 2.93 -0.93
N LEU A 11 -4.27 2.27 -1.22
CA LEU A 11 -4.35 0.83 -1.45
C LEU A 11 -4.33 0.52 -2.95
N ILE A 12 -3.27 -0.11 -3.44
CA ILE A 12 -3.24 -0.67 -4.80
C ILE A 12 -3.82 -2.08 -4.75
N THR A 13 -4.86 -2.34 -5.54
CA THR A 13 -5.59 -3.63 -5.52
C THR A 13 -6.17 -3.99 -6.90
N THR A 14 -7.04 -5.00 -6.94
CA THR A 14 -7.80 -5.43 -8.12
C THR A 14 -9.30 -5.20 -7.90
N GLN A 15 -10.07 -5.09 -8.99
CA GLN A 15 -11.51 -4.88 -8.92
C GLN A 15 -12.24 -5.94 -8.09
N ALA A 16 -11.81 -7.20 -8.22
CA ALA A 16 -12.41 -8.34 -7.50
C ALA A 16 -12.23 -8.27 -5.97
N GLN A 17 -11.22 -7.54 -5.49
CA GLN A 17 -10.90 -7.43 -4.07
C GLN A 17 -11.44 -6.15 -3.42
N LEU A 18 -11.85 -5.15 -4.22
CA LEU A 18 -12.21 -3.83 -3.74
C LEU A 18 -13.34 -3.84 -2.70
N ALA A 19 -14.35 -4.70 -2.88
CA ALA A 19 -15.47 -4.83 -1.95
C ALA A 19 -15.06 -5.19 -0.51
N ARG A 20 -13.86 -5.74 -0.31
CA ARG A 20 -13.33 -6.06 1.04
C ARG A 20 -12.80 -4.84 1.79
N PHE A 21 -12.53 -3.74 1.07
CA PHE A 21 -11.80 -2.59 1.57
C PHE A 21 -12.54 -1.26 1.37
N HIS A 22 -13.58 -1.22 0.52
CA HIS A 22 -14.28 0.01 0.16
C HIS A 22 -14.99 0.70 1.34
N ASP A 23 -15.26 -0.04 2.42
CA ASP A 23 -15.91 0.46 3.63
C ASP A 23 -14.92 1.03 4.65
N ILE A 24 -13.61 0.96 4.39
CA ILE A 24 -12.59 1.52 5.29
C ILE A 24 -12.60 3.05 5.16
N PRO A 25 -12.96 3.81 6.21
CA PRO A 25 -13.10 5.25 6.11
C PRO A 25 -11.78 5.93 5.76
N GLY A 26 -11.82 6.86 4.80
CA GLY A 26 -10.65 7.66 4.41
C GLY A 26 -9.57 6.92 3.61
N MET A 27 -9.79 5.65 3.25
CA MET A 27 -8.85 4.88 2.44
C MET A 27 -9.02 5.22 0.95
N GLU A 28 -7.99 5.79 0.34
CA GLU A 28 -7.91 5.88 -1.12
C GLU A 28 -7.52 4.54 -1.73
N TYR A 29 -8.04 4.24 -2.92
CA TYR A 29 -7.73 3.00 -3.63
C TYR A 29 -7.47 3.22 -5.12
N LEU A 30 -6.61 2.37 -5.68
CA LEU A 30 -6.33 2.30 -7.12
C LEU A 30 -6.42 0.85 -7.58
N CYS A 31 -7.35 0.57 -8.50
CA CYS A 31 -7.44 -0.73 -9.16
C CYS A 31 -6.54 -0.77 -10.39
N TYR A 32 -5.33 -1.30 -10.24
CA TYR A 32 -4.38 -1.43 -11.35
C TYR A 32 -4.64 -2.71 -12.15
N SER A 33 -5.31 -2.59 -13.29
CA SER A 33 -5.85 -3.72 -14.06
C SER A 33 -5.26 -3.89 -15.45
N GLN A 34 -4.56 -2.89 -15.97
CA GLN A 34 -3.97 -2.88 -17.32
C GLN A 34 -2.66 -2.08 -17.29
N PRO A 35 -1.70 -2.37 -18.21
CA PRO A 35 -0.48 -1.57 -18.33
C PRO A 35 -0.77 -0.10 -18.60
N LEU A 36 0.01 0.79 -17.98
CA LEU A 36 0.06 2.20 -18.37
C LEU A 36 0.82 2.37 -19.69
N PRO A 37 0.53 3.42 -20.47
CA PRO A 37 1.35 3.79 -21.60
C PRO A 37 2.82 3.92 -21.20
N VAL A 38 3.70 3.28 -21.95
CA VAL A 38 5.14 3.38 -21.73
C VAL A 38 5.60 4.76 -22.21
N SER A 39 6.37 5.44 -21.36
CA SER A 39 7.04 6.69 -21.69
C SER A 39 8.52 6.56 -21.35
N ASP A 40 9.39 7.22 -22.12
CA ASP A 40 10.80 7.41 -21.77
C ASP A 40 10.94 8.43 -20.62
N ALA A 41 10.51 8.03 -19.42
CA ALA A 41 10.54 8.86 -18.24
C ALA A 41 11.92 8.81 -17.57
N THR A 42 12.43 9.99 -17.20
CA THR A 42 13.61 10.09 -16.33
C THR A 42 13.26 9.67 -14.90
N PRO A 43 14.19 9.07 -14.13
CA PRO A 43 13.97 8.78 -12.71
C PRO A 43 13.57 10.05 -11.94
N LEU A 44 12.55 9.95 -11.08
CA LEU A 44 12.02 11.11 -10.36
C LEU A 44 12.94 11.60 -9.21
N GLY A 45 13.85 10.76 -8.72
CA GLY A 45 14.81 11.16 -7.67
C GLY A 45 14.20 11.55 -6.32
N LEU A 46 12.97 11.12 -6.02
CA LEU A 46 12.23 11.56 -4.82
C LEU A 46 12.57 10.78 -3.53
N SER A 47 13.25 9.64 -3.63
CA SER A 47 13.58 8.81 -2.47
C SER A 47 14.85 9.31 -1.78
N LEU A 48 14.82 9.41 -0.45
CA LEU A 48 15.94 9.80 0.39
C LEU A 48 16.40 8.62 1.27
N PRO A 49 17.67 8.56 1.70
CA PRO A 49 18.19 7.42 2.48
C PRO A 49 17.47 7.14 3.80
N HIS A 50 16.77 8.12 4.36
CA HIS A 50 16.02 7.99 5.61
C HIS A 50 14.53 7.64 5.41
N HIS A 51 14.06 7.47 4.17
CA HIS A 51 12.69 7.04 3.91
C HIS A 51 12.53 5.54 4.20
N THR A 52 11.42 5.16 4.84
CA THR A 52 11.01 3.75 4.96
C THR A 52 10.77 3.17 3.57
N ALA A 53 11.51 2.13 3.22
CA ALA A 53 11.38 1.47 1.91
C ALA A 53 10.21 0.48 1.87
N TYR A 54 10.02 -0.31 2.93
CA TYR A 54 8.92 -1.25 3.08
C TYR A 54 8.60 -1.51 4.55
N ILE A 55 7.37 -1.93 4.81
CA ILE A 55 6.91 -2.44 6.10
C ILE A 55 6.39 -3.86 5.87
N ILE A 56 6.94 -4.83 6.59
CA ILE A 56 6.51 -6.24 6.52
C ILE A 56 6.08 -6.67 7.92
N PHE A 57 4.79 -6.93 8.07
CA PHE A 57 4.24 -7.47 9.31
C PHE A 57 4.57 -8.97 9.41
N THR A 58 5.13 -9.37 10.53
CA THR A 58 5.36 -10.77 10.88
C THR A 58 4.49 -11.17 12.07
N SER A 59 4.32 -12.47 12.30
CA SER A 59 3.62 -12.98 13.48
C SER A 59 4.36 -12.59 14.76
N GLY A 60 3.70 -11.85 15.66
CA GLY A 60 4.21 -11.57 17.00
C GLY A 60 3.96 -12.74 17.94
N SER A 61 4.88 -12.99 18.88
CA SER A 61 4.71 -13.98 19.96
C SER A 61 3.73 -13.51 21.05
N THR A 62 3.54 -12.20 21.20
CA THR A 62 2.41 -11.59 21.92
C THR A 62 1.30 -11.27 20.92
N ALA A 63 0.04 -11.31 21.34
CA ALA A 63 -1.17 -11.31 20.48
C ALA A 63 -1.37 -10.13 19.49
N GLY A 64 -0.39 -9.24 19.31
CA GLY A 64 -0.36 -8.20 18.28
C GLY A 64 0.74 -8.45 17.23
N ARG A 65 0.40 -8.24 15.95
CA ARG A 65 1.41 -8.20 14.88
C ARG A 65 2.29 -6.97 15.07
N LYS A 66 3.58 -7.10 14.78
CA LYS A 66 4.54 -5.98 14.79
C LYS A 66 4.91 -5.65 13.35
N GLY A 67 4.85 -4.38 12.99
CA GLY A 67 5.10 -3.85 11.66
C GLY A 67 4.79 -2.37 11.65
#